data_AF-A0A2V1N9D6-F1
#
_entry.id   AF-A0A2V1N9D6-F1
#
_cell.length_a   1.000
_cell.length_b   1.000
_cell.length_c   1.000
_cell.angle_alpha   90.00
_cell.angle_beta   90.00
_cell.angle_gamma   90.00
#
_symmetry.space_group_name_H-M   'P 1'
#
loop_
_entity.id
_entity.type
_entity.pdbx_description
1 polymer ?
#
loop_
_entity_poly.entity_id
_entity_poly.type
_entity_poly.pdbx_seq_one_letter_code
_entity_poly.pdbx_strand_id
1 'polypeptide(L)'
;MIPRQRHNPLGFPPARAVEHAAFHLRAAPETVHHLLLPVWRVEVEAKVTAAEPYQLIDRYLIRAVAEAGVTTPEGLASFLALDPALTRQALAYLTAVGHLTEHQGELALTPLGERSLEAGEMYTVKLGDRRIVHFDAWTGTPLPESYAERGPAGPSPLDTWTSPPALLAPDPFRPEAAEALAEPGVSDPKALTWDVEYLLAHVVRTADGRHLVCTRPHRGEPDPVLSRALDGAPGCVSALAVASGDARNRFEEEAGRWLSRHTLADHRPHRDPDGLHRVRLAEDAWADDAGHADLPPLGSVVVLRSGAFFQLWCEDPRARRRELRRRMDAFGAARPRDAGTLRLQEFRFAALLDVQPGQK
;
A
#
# COMPACT_ATOMS: atom_id res chain seq x y z
N MET A 1 -14.86 17.17 -22.43
CA MET A 1 -14.74 17.67 -21.03
C MET A 1 -14.75 16.43 -20.13
N ILE A 2 -13.61 16.03 -19.54
CA ILE A 2 -13.52 14.73 -18.82
C ILE A 2 -14.65 14.68 -17.79
N PRO A 3 -15.58 13.72 -17.86
CA PRO A 3 -16.66 13.63 -16.90
C PRO A 3 -16.01 13.56 -15.53
N ARG A 4 -16.30 14.57 -14.68
CA ARG A 4 -15.85 14.60 -13.29
C ARG A 4 -16.14 13.23 -12.71
N GLN A 5 -15.09 12.44 -12.48
CA GLN A 5 -15.22 11.19 -11.76
C GLN A 5 -15.90 11.56 -10.45
N ARG A 6 -17.16 11.11 -10.30
CA ARG A 6 -17.82 11.07 -9.00
C ARG A 6 -16.80 10.49 -8.04
N HIS A 7 -16.60 11.19 -6.92
CA HIS A 7 -15.52 10.98 -5.95
C HIS A 7 -15.14 9.50 -5.85
N ASN A 8 -14.01 9.11 -6.45
CA ASN A 8 -13.56 7.73 -6.36
C ASN A 8 -12.93 7.55 -4.98
N PRO A 9 -13.53 6.77 -4.07
CA PRO A 9 -13.04 6.63 -2.69
C PRO A 9 -11.61 6.04 -2.60
N LEU A 10 -11.17 5.29 -3.62
CA LEU A 10 -9.79 4.78 -3.70
C LEU A 10 -8.76 5.85 -4.07
N GLY A 11 -9.19 6.96 -4.66
CA GLY A 11 -8.30 8.00 -5.18
C GLY A 11 -7.63 7.65 -6.51
N PHE A 12 -7.97 6.52 -7.14
CA PHE A 12 -7.49 6.12 -8.47
C PHE A 12 -8.51 5.24 -9.21
N PRO A 13 -8.65 5.35 -10.55
CA PRO A 13 -9.60 4.57 -11.33
C PRO A 13 -9.18 3.11 -11.55
N PRO A 14 -10.11 2.20 -11.87
CA PRO A 14 -9.80 0.79 -12.17
C PRO A 14 -8.85 0.63 -13.36
N ALA A 15 -8.92 1.53 -14.35
CA ALA A 15 -7.99 1.58 -15.47
C ALA A 15 -6.53 1.63 -14.99
N ARG A 16 -6.25 2.34 -13.89
CA ARG A 16 -4.89 2.45 -13.33
C ARG A 16 -4.36 1.11 -12.82
N ALA A 17 -5.23 0.30 -12.20
CA ALA A 17 -4.87 -1.03 -11.73
C ALA A 17 -4.54 -1.97 -12.91
N VAL A 18 -5.35 -1.92 -13.96
CA VAL A 18 -5.12 -2.68 -15.20
C VAL A 18 -3.82 -2.26 -15.89
N GLU A 19 -3.58 -0.95 -16.03
CA GLU A 19 -2.33 -0.41 -16.59
C GLU A 19 -1.10 -0.84 -15.80
N HIS A 20 -1.20 -0.87 -14.46
CA HIS A 20 -0.11 -1.34 -13.62
C HIS A 20 0.19 -2.83 -13.87
N ALA A 21 -0.85 -3.66 -13.87
CA ALA A 21 -0.74 -5.09 -14.15
C ALA A 21 -0.13 -5.37 -15.54
N ALA A 22 -0.66 -4.75 -16.59
CA ALA A 22 -0.23 -4.97 -17.97
C ALA A 22 1.19 -4.47 -18.24
N PHE A 23 1.50 -3.23 -17.87
CA PHE A 23 2.70 -2.56 -18.39
C PHE A 23 3.87 -2.54 -17.41
N HIS A 24 3.61 -2.62 -16.10
CA HIS A 24 4.66 -2.60 -15.08
C HIS A 24 5.03 -4.00 -14.63
N LEU A 25 4.02 -4.82 -14.33
CA LEU A 25 4.22 -6.20 -13.91
C LEU A 25 4.32 -7.17 -15.08
N ARG A 26 4.03 -6.72 -16.31
CA ARG A 26 3.98 -7.56 -17.52
C ARG A 26 3.09 -8.79 -17.34
N ALA A 27 2.04 -8.65 -16.54
CA ALA A 27 0.99 -9.65 -16.44
C ALA A 27 0.02 -9.48 -17.61
N ALA A 28 -0.72 -10.53 -17.96
CA ALA A 28 -1.81 -10.47 -18.92
C ALA A 28 -3.13 -10.32 -18.16
N PRO A 29 -3.60 -9.10 -17.85
CA PRO A 29 -4.88 -8.92 -17.14
C PRO A 29 -6.05 -9.32 -18.06
N GLU A 30 -7.09 -9.92 -17.48
CA GLU A 30 -8.30 -10.32 -18.21
C GLU A 30 -9.53 -9.51 -17.79
N THR A 31 -9.68 -9.26 -16.48
CA THR A 31 -10.83 -8.53 -15.92
C THR A 31 -10.40 -7.75 -14.67
N VAL A 32 -11.12 -6.68 -14.35
CA VAL A 32 -10.98 -5.93 -13.10
C VAL A 32 -12.32 -5.87 -12.36
N HIS A 33 -12.31 -6.25 -11.09
CA HIS A 33 -13.48 -6.30 -10.22
C HIS A 33 -13.37 -5.30 -9.08
N HIS A 34 -14.51 -4.87 -8.54
CA HIS A 34 -14.59 -3.98 -7.39
C HIS A 34 -15.13 -4.75 -6.20
N LEU A 35 -14.32 -4.88 -5.13
CA LEU A 35 -14.64 -5.71 -3.97
C LEU A 35 -14.58 -4.91 -2.67
N LEU A 36 -15.40 -5.32 -1.71
CA LEU A 36 -15.25 -4.98 -0.29
C LEU A 36 -14.57 -6.16 0.38
N LEU A 37 -13.27 -6.02 0.61
CA LEU A 37 -12.44 -7.02 1.27
C LEU A 37 -12.61 -6.91 2.78
N PRO A 38 -13.07 -7.97 3.47
CA PRO A 38 -13.12 -7.98 4.92
C PRO A 38 -11.70 -7.94 5.50
N VAL A 39 -11.51 -7.12 6.52
CA VAL A 39 -10.32 -7.08 7.36
C VAL A 39 -10.72 -7.01 8.83
N TRP A 40 -9.93 -7.63 9.69
CA TRP A 40 -10.11 -7.55 11.12
C TRP A 40 -9.37 -6.33 11.65
N ARG A 41 -10.10 -5.40 12.27
CA ARG A 41 -9.53 -4.31 13.07
C ARG A 41 -9.39 -4.81 14.50
N VAL A 42 -8.17 -4.98 14.98
CA VAL A 42 -7.87 -5.62 16.26
C VAL A 42 -7.13 -4.64 17.17
N GLU A 43 -7.63 -4.46 18.39
CA GLU A 43 -6.86 -3.82 19.45
C GLU A 43 -5.88 -4.83 20.03
N VAL A 44 -4.59 -4.55 19.91
CA VAL A 44 -3.50 -5.39 20.39
C VAL A 44 -2.80 -4.67 21.53
N GLU A 45 -2.57 -5.38 22.63
CA GLU A 45 -1.69 -4.98 23.72
C GLU A 45 -0.37 -5.72 23.58
N ALA A 46 0.76 -5.01 23.62
CA ALA A 46 2.08 -5.61 23.50
C ALA A 46 3.13 -4.93 24.39
N LYS A 47 4.27 -5.59 24.55
CA LYS A 47 5.47 -5.01 25.11
C LYS A 47 6.29 -4.39 23.99
N VAL A 48 6.66 -3.11 24.12
CA VAL A 48 7.37 -2.38 23.07
C VAL A 48 8.71 -1.90 23.60
N THR A 49 9.77 -2.24 22.89
CA THR A 49 11.13 -1.76 23.11
C THR A 49 11.40 -0.66 22.09
N ALA A 50 11.48 0.59 22.54
CA ALA A 50 11.78 1.74 21.69
C ALA A 50 13.25 2.15 21.87
N ALA A 51 13.92 2.51 20.78
CA ALA A 51 15.26 3.05 20.80
C ALA A 51 15.21 4.58 20.76
N GLU A 52 15.92 5.23 21.68
CA GLU A 52 16.05 6.68 21.73
C GLU A 52 17.53 7.07 21.90
N PRO A 53 17.97 8.24 21.40
CA PRO A 53 19.31 8.72 21.70
C PRO A 53 19.48 8.96 23.20
N TYR A 54 20.60 8.50 23.76
CA TYR A 54 20.95 8.86 25.14
C TYR A 54 21.10 10.36 25.31
N GLN A 55 20.66 10.88 26.45
CA GLN A 55 21.16 12.15 26.94
C GLN A 55 22.64 12.01 27.32
N LEU A 56 23.39 13.10 27.20
CA LEU A 56 24.85 13.08 27.39
C LEU A 56 25.24 12.52 28.76
N ILE A 57 24.55 12.94 29.82
CA ILE A 57 24.82 12.52 31.20
C ILE A 57 24.54 11.02 31.37
N ASP A 58 23.37 10.56 30.91
CA ASP A 58 22.94 9.16 31.00
C ASP A 58 23.95 8.21 30.35
N ARG A 59 24.43 8.57 29.16
CA ARG A 59 25.45 7.80 28.45
C ARG A 59 26.73 7.63 29.27
N TYR A 60 27.22 8.71 29.88
CA TYR A 60 28.47 8.65 30.65
C TYR A 60 28.28 7.96 32.01
N LEU A 61 27.11 8.05 32.62
CA LEU A 61 26.80 7.32 33.85
C LEU A 61 26.83 5.80 33.60
N ILE A 62 26.15 5.31 32.57
CA ILE A 62 26.14 3.88 32.24
C ILE A 62 27.56 3.38 31.89
N ARG A 63 28.33 4.16 31.12
CA ARG A 63 29.73 3.84 30.82
C ARG A 63 30.61 3.81 32.06
N ALA A 64 30.42 4.73 33.00
CA ALA A 64 31.20 4.75 34.24
C ALA A 64 30.92 3.50 35.10
N VAL A 65 29.68 3.02 35.14
CA VAL A 65 29.36 1.75 35.81
C VAL A 65 29.97 0.56 35.06
N ALA A 66 29.78 0.47 33.74
CA ALA A 66 30.17 -0.69 32.94
C ALA A 66 31.68 -0.79 32.65
N GLU A 67 32.32 0.31 32.29
CA GLU A 67 33.72 0.35 31.81
C GLU A 67 34.70 0.72 32.93
N ALA A 68 34.29 1.60 33.85
CA ALA A 68 35.15 2.10 34.93
C ALA A 68 34.88 1.44 36.29
N GLY A 69 33.84 0.60 36.41
CA GLY A 69 33.49 -0.10 37.64
C GLY A 69 33.08 0.81 38.79
N VAL A 70 32.60 2.03 38.49
CA VAL A 70 32.14 2.98 39.51
C VAL A 70 30.68 2.68 39.83
N THR A 71 30.44 1.98 40.94
CA THR A 71 29.14 1.38 41.25
C THR A 71 28.32 2.14 42.28
N THR A 72 28.81 3.24 42.86
CA THR A 72 28.04 4.01 43.87
C THR A 72 27.60 5.38 43.35
N PRO A 73 26.44 5.91 43.76
CA PRO A 73 25.99 7.24 43.35
C PRO A 73 27.00 8.35 43.66
N GLU A 74 27.61 8.32 44.85
CA GLU A 74 28.62 9.29 45.27
C GLU A 74 29.90 9.15 44.45
N GLY A 75 30.30 7.90 44.17
CA GLY A 75 31.45 7.59 43.31
C GLY A 75 31.25 8.14 41.91
N LEU A 76 30.06 7.96 41.33
CA LEU A 76 29.71 8.47 40.00
C LEU A 76 29.70 9.99 39.93
N ALA A 77 29.11 10.67 40.92
CA ALA A 77 29.09 12.12 40.99
C ALA A 77 30.52 12.68 41.06
N SER A 78 31.38 12.07 41.88
CA SER A 78 32.79 12.47 42.00
C SER A 78 33.60 12.15 40.75
N PHE A 79 33.41 10.97 40.15
CA PHE A 79 34.18 10.49 39.00
C PHE A 79 33.90 11.31 37.73
N LEU A 80 32.64 11.68 37.51
CA LEU A 80 32.22 12.49 36.35
C LEU A 80 32.23 14.00 36.63
N ALA A 81 32.63 14.42 37.85
CA ALA A 81 32.59 15.81 38.31
C ALA A 81 31.20 16.46 38.13
N LEU A 82 30.14 15.72 38.45
CA LEU A 82 28.75 16.14 38.34
C LEU A 82 28.19 16.57 39.71
N ASP A 83 27.14 17.39 39.67
CA ASP A 83 26.37 17.70 40.88
C ASP A 83 25.72 16.42 41.47
N PRO A 84 25.80 16.18 42.79
CA PRO A 84 25.25 14.97 43.40
C PRO A 84 23.73 14.83 43.30
N ALA A 85 22.98 15.93 43.23
CA ALA A 85 21.52 15.87 43.07
C ALA A 85 21.15 15.53 41.62
N LEU A 86 21.82 16.14 40.65
CA LEU A 86 21.68 15.82 39.23
C LEU A 86 22.02 14.35 38.94
N THR A 87 23.13 13.86 39.52
CA THR A 87 23.55 12.46 39.39
C THR A 87 22.48 11.51 39.93
N ARG A 88 21.96 11.77 41.13
CA ARG A 88 20.88 10.96 41.71
C ARG A 88 19.60 10.99 40.88
N GLN A 89 19.25 12.14 40.30
CA GLN A 89 18.09 12.24 39.42
C GLN A 89 18.26 11.40 38.14
N ALA A 90 19.42 11.48 37.49
CA ALA A 90 19.71 10.68 36.30
C ALA A 90 19.77 9.17 36.61
N LEU A 91 20.36 8.78 37.74
CA LEU A 91 20.36 7.39 38.21
C LEU A 91 18.95 6.88 38.52
N ALA A 92 18.12 7.69 39.18
CA ALA A 92 16.73 7.34 39.43
C ALA A 92 15.95 7.12 38.12
N TYR A 93 16.20 7.96 37.11
CA TYR A 93 15.64 7.77 35.77
C TYR A 93 16.13 6.47 35.12
N LEU A 94 17.44 6.23 35.08
CA LEU A 94 18.05 5.03 34.50
C LEU A 94 17.59 3.73 35.18
N THR A 95 17.41 3.75 36.50
CA THR A 95 16.81 2.63 37.24
C THR A 95 15.33 2.47 36.88
N ALA A 96 14.57 3.56 36.78
CA ALA A 96 13.14 3.52 36.43
C ALA A 96 12.88 2.99 35.01
N VAL A 97 13.75 3.30 34.04
CA VAL A 97 13.68 2.74 32.68
C VAL A 97 14.35 1.36 32.57
N GLY A 98 14.87 0.83 33.68
CA GLY A 98 15.39 -0.52 33.80
C GLY A 98 16.79 -0.73 33.22
N HIS A 99 17.61 0.31 33.08
CA HIS A 99 19.01 0.22 32.62
C HIS A 99 19.96 -0.14 33.75
N LEU A 100 19.65 0.33 34.96
CA LEU A 100 20.40 0.05 36.17
C LEU A 100 19.53 -0.71 37.18
N THR A 101 20.18 -1.51 38.00
CA THR A 101 19.61 -2.08 39.22
C THR A 101 20.50 -1.72 40.39
N GLU A 102 19.90 -1.52 41.56
CA GLU A 102 20.62 -1.20 42.79
C GLU A 102 20.43 -2.33 43.79
N HIS A 103 21.53 -2.88 44.29
CA HIS A 103 21.51 -3.87 45.36
C HIS A 103 22.51 -3.46 46.44
N GLN A 104 22.04 -3.29 47.68
CA GLN A 104 22.88 -2.89 48.83
C GLN A 104 23.69 -1.60 48.61
N GLY A 105 23.18 -0.66 47.80
CA GLY A 105 23.86 0.60 47.48
C GLY A 105 24.85 0.52 46.32
N GLU A 106 25.00 -0.66 45.70
CA GLU A 106 25.80 -0.85 44.50
C GLU A 106 24.91 -0.93 43.25
N LEU A 107 25.30 -0.19 42.22
CA LEU A 107 24.68 -0.11 40.91
C LEU A 107 25.32 -1.12 39.98
N ALA A 108 24.48 -1.84 39.24
CA ALA A 108 24.89 -2.72 38.15
C ALA A 108 24.00 -2.47 36.92
N LEU A 109 24.55 -2.69 35.72
CA LEU A 109 23.74 -2.69 34.51
C LEU A 109 22.80 -3.90 34.54
N THR A 110 21.60 -3.71 34.02
CA THR A 110 20.71 -4.82 33.66
C THR A 110 21.06 -5.33 32.26
N PRO A 111 20.52 -6.48 31.82
CA PRO A 111 20.66 -6.92 30.43
C PRO A 111 20.11 -5.91 29.40
N LEU A 112 19.15 -5.06 29.77
CA LEU A 112 18.67 -3.99 28.91
C LEU A 112 19.71 -2.86 28.81
N GLY A 113 20.30 -2.47 29.94
CA GLY A 113 21.37 -1.47 30.00
C GLY A 113 22.61 -1.89 29.21
N GLU A 114 23.01 -3.16 29.29
CA GLU A 114 24.14 -3.71 28.52
C GLU A 114 23.90 -3.62 27.02
N ARG A 115 22.76 -4.12 26.53
CA ARG A 115 22.40 -4.03 25.10
C ARG A 115 22.31 -2.59 24.61
N SER A 116 21.80 -1.69 25.45
CA SER A 116 21.67 -0.27 25.13
C SER A 116 23.05 0.39 25.01
N LEU A 117 23.98 0.07 25.92
CA LEU A 117 25.35 0.52 25.87
C LEU A 117 26.07 0.02 24.62
N GLU A 118 25.95 -1.27 24.30
CA GLU A 118 26.55 -1.88 23.11
C GLU A 118 26.03 -1.27 21.81
N ALA A 119 24.72 -1.00 21.73
CA ALA A 119 24.09 -0.36 20.57
C ALA A 119 24.38 1.15 20.48
N GLY A 120 24.76 1.78 21.60
CA GLY A 120 24.91 3.24 21.69
C GLY A 120 23.58 3.99 21.72
N GLU A 121 22.47 3.29 21.95
CA GLU A 121 21.10 3.81 21.97
C GLU A 121 20.40 3.42 23.28
N MET A 122 19.56 4.29 23.81
CA MET A 122 18.78 4.02 25.02
C MET A 122 17.53 3.21 24.66
N TYR A 123 17.52 1.91 24.95
CA TYR A 123 16.31 1.11 24.80
C TYR A 123 15.37 1.29 25.99
N THR A 124 14.15 1.77 25.77
CA THR A 124 13.10 1.83 26.80
C THR A 124 12.03 0.79 26.55
N VAL A 125 11.56 0.14 27.61
CA VAL A 125 10.50 -0.87 27.52
C VAL A 125 9.19 -0.29 28.03
N LYS A 126 8.19 -0.21 27.16
CA LYS A 126 6.81 0.13 27.49
C LYS A 126 6.00 -1.15 27.60
N LEU A 127 5.44 -1.40 28.78
CA LEU A 127 4.53 -2.52 29.02
C LEU A 127 3.09 -2.08 28.74
N GLY A 128 2.31 -2.97 28.13
CA GLY A 128 0.89 -2.73 27.89
C GLY A 128 0.61 -1.65 26.86
N ASP A 129 1.51 -1.47 25.88
CA ASP A 129 1.28 -0.53 24.77
C ASP A 129 0.11 -1.05 23.92
N ARG A 130 -0.92 -0.21 23.76
CA ARG A 130 -2.14 -0.57 23.01
C ARG A 130 -2.15 0.10 21.66
N ARG A 131 -2.38 -0.68 20.62
CA ARG A 131 -2.42 -0.22 19.23
C ARG A 131 -3.52 -0.92 18.45
N ILE A 132 -3.97 -0.27 17.39
CA ILE A 132 -4.88 -0.86 16.42
C ILE A 132 -4.06 -1.45 15.28
N VAL A 133 -4.23 -2.74 15.04
CA VAL A 133 -3.60 -3.46 13.94
C VAL A 133 -4.71 -4.07 13.08
N HIS A 134 -4.54 -3.99 11.76
CA HIS A 134 -5.43 -4.64 10.81
C HIS A 134 -4.87 -5.99 10.39
N PHE A 135 -5.74 -6.99 10.24
CA PHE A 135 -5.40 -8.32 9.75
C PHE A 135 -6.28 -8.67 8.54
N ASP A 136 -5.75 -9.40 7.58
CA ASP A 136 -6.61 -9.94 6.52
C ASP A 136 -7.59 -10.98 7.10
N ALA A 137 -8.81 -11.03 6.57
CA ALA A 137 -9.86 -11.86 7.15
C ALA A 137 -9.85 -13.33 6.70
N TRP A 138 -8.83 -13.80 5.97
CA TRP A 138 -8.72 -15.19 5.51
C TRP A 138 -7.56 -15.93 6.18
N THR A 139 -6.38 -15.31 6.18
CA THR A 139 -5.16 -15.92 6.72
C THR A 139 -4.81 -15.43 8.12
N GLY A 140 -5.39 -14.30 8.55
CA GLY A 140 -5.04 -13.67 9.82
C GLY A 140 -3.63 -13.10 9.82
N THR A 141 -3.09 -12.74 8.65
CA THR A 141 -1.79 -12.08 8.52
C THR A 141 -1.95 -10.60 8.85
N PRO A 142 -1.06 -10.00 9.68
CA PRO A 142 -1.09 -8.57 9.96
C PRO A 142 -0.81 -7.76 8.68
N LEU A 143 -1.60 -6.72 8.47
CA LEU A 143 -1.42 -5.76 7.39
C LEU A 143 -0.41 -4.67 7.80
N PRO A 144 0.35 -4.10 6.85
CA PRO A 144 1.31 -3.05 7.15
C PRO A 144 0.68 -1.81 7.80
N GLU A 145 1.45 -1.08 8.60
CA GLU A 145 1.02 0.15 9.32
C GLU A 145 0.33 1.20 8.43
N SER A 146 0.63 1.22 7.13
CA SER A 146 -0.08 2.07 6.15
C SER A 146 -1.61 1.89 6.16
N TYR A 147 -2.11 0.75 6.63
CA TYR A 147 -3.54 0.48 6.84
C TYR A 147 -4.10 1.12 8.12
N ALA A 148 -3.30 1.36 9.14
CA ALA A 148 -3.72 2.14 10.30
C ALA A 148 -3.77 3.65 9.95
N GLU A 149 -2.76 4.16 9.24
CA GLU A 149 -2.67 5.58 8.87
C GLU A 149 -3.66 6.00 7.77
N ARG A 150 -3.85 5.12 6.79
CA ARG A 150 -4.64 5.39 5.57
C ARG A 150 -5.78 4.40 5.42
N GLY A 151 -6.15 3.76 6.54
CA GLY A 151 -7.27 2.85 6.70
C GLY A 151 -8.59 3.41 6.22
N PRO A 152 -9.60 2.55 6.10
CA PRO A 152 -10.64 2.66 5.08
C PRO A 152 -11.18 4.07 5.00
N ALA A 153 -11.21 4.61 3.78
CA ALA A 153 -12.15 5.70 3.49
C ALA A 153 -13.51 5.17 3.93
N GLY A 154 -14.06 5.76 5.01
CA GLY A 154 -15.19 5.20 5.77
C GLY A 154 -16.40 4.85 4.91
N PRO A 155 -17.48 4.29 5.49
CA PRO A 155 -18.64 3.87 4.71
C PRO A 155 -19.15 5.04 3.85
N SER A 156 -18.98 4.93 2.54
CA SER A 156 -19.51 5.88 1.56
C SER A 156 -20.02 5.07 0.37
N PRO A 157 -21.23 5.38 -0.08
CA PRO A 157 -22.32 4.45 0.05
C PRO A 157 -22.29 3.44 -1.09
N LEU A 158 -22.76 2.23 -0.80
CA LEU A 158 -23.24 1.27 -1.79
C LEU A 158 -24.11 1.97 -2.87
N ASP A 159 -24.75 3.10 -2.52
CA ASP A 159 -25.58 3.96 -3.37
C ASP A 159 -24.84 4.72 -4.50
N THR A 160 -23.50 4.84 -4.46
CA THR A 160 -22.74 5.51 -5.54
C THR A 160 -22.28 4.58 -6.64
N TRP A 161 -22.40 3.27 -6.44
CA TRP A 161 -21.93 2.25 -7.35
C TRP A 161 -23.07 1.77 -8.23
N THR A 162 -22.88 1.78 -9.55
CA THR A 162 -23.86 1.25 -10.52
C THR A 162 -24.05 -0.27 -10.42
N SER A 163 -23.18 -0.95 -9.66
CA SER A 163 -23.27 -2.34 -9.22
C SER A 163 -22.58 -2.44 -7.85
N PRO A 164 -23.25 -2.88 -6.77
CA PRO A 164 -22.63 -2.95 -5.45
C PRO A 164 -21.44 -3.93 -5.48
N PRO A 165 -20.31 -3.59 -4.83
CA PRO A 165 -19.18 -4.51 -4.71
C PRO A 165 -19.63 -5.81 -4.02
N ALA A 166 -19.10 -6.95 -4.48
CA ALA A 166 -19.37 -8.22 -3.82
C ALA A 166 -18.80 -8.19 -2.39
N LEU A 167 -19.64 -8.54 -1.41
CA LEU A 167 -19.25 -8.67 -0.01
C LEU A 167 -18.70 -10.08 0.20
N LEU A 168 -17.46 -10.18 0.64
CA LEU A 168 -16.84 -11.46 0.98
C LEU A 168 -17.04 -11.71 2.47
N ALA A 169 -17.48 -12.93 2.82
CA ALA A 169 -17.63 -13.31 4.23
C ALA A 169 -16.23 -13.48 4.86
N PRO A 170 -16.00 -12.92 6.06
CA PRO A 170 -14.76 -13.15 6.79
C PRO A 170 -14.73 -14.56 7.39
N ASP A 171 -13.54 -15.16 7.50
CA ASP A 171 -13.34 -16.27 8.43
C ASP A 171 -13.27 -15.73 9.86
N PRO A 172 -13.77 -16.47 10.87
CA PRO A 172 -13.72 -16.02 12.27
C PRO A 172 -12.30 -15.62 12.68
N PHE A 173 -12.18 -14.46 13.34
CA PHE A 173 -10.88 -14.02 13.86
C PHE A 173 -10.34 -15.02 14.88
N ARG A 174 -9.05 -15.33 14.77
CA ARG A 174 -8.31 -16.19 15.71
C ARG A 174 -7.41 -15.30 16.57
N PRO A 175 -7.64 -15.17 17.88
CA PRO A 175 -6.85 -14.28 18.75
C PRO A 175 -5.34 -14.54 18.70
N GLU A 176 -4.94 -15.79 18.45
CA GLU A 176 -3.55 -16.22 18.30
C GLU A 176 -2.86 -15.57 17.10
N ALA A 177 -3.62 -15.04 16.12
CA ALA A 177 -3.07 -14.28 15.01
C ALA A 177 -2.30 -13.04 15.47
N ALA A 178 -2.60 -12.49 16.65
CA ALA A 178 -1.83 -11.39 17.22
C ALA A 178 -0.36 -11.77 17.46
N GLU A 179 -0.06 -13.05 17.73
CA GLU A 179 1.31 -13.56 17.89
C GLU A 179 2.14 -13.46 16.61
N ALA A 180 1.48 -13.37 15.44
CA ALA A 180 2.13 -13.18 14.16
C ALA A 180 2.59 -11.73 13.91
N LEU A 181 2.35 -10.81 14.85
CA LEU A 181 2.83 -9.42 14.78
C LEU A 181 4.36 -9.40 14.96
N ALA A 182 5.07 -9.68 13.86
CA ALA A 182 6.52 -9.71 13.80
C ALA A 182 7.11 -8.31 13.55
N GLU A 183 6.85 -7.37 14.46
CA GLU A 183 7.43 -6.02 14.40
C GLU A 183 8.70 -5.93 15.27
N PRO A 184 9.79 -5.29 14.77
CA PRO A 184 10.98 -5.05 15.58
C PRO A 184 10.65 -4.30 16.88
N GLY A 185 11.12 -4.84 18.00
CA GLY A 185 10.89 -4.26 19.33
C GLY A 185 9.52 -4.58 19.94
N VAL A 186 8.61 -5.24 19.23
CA VAL A 186 7.32 -5.68 19.78
C VAL A 186 7.43 -7.13 20.26
N SER A 187 7.01 -7.40 21.50
CA SER A 187 6.95 -8.76 22.06
C SER A 187 5.65 -8.99 22.83
N ASP A 188 5.30 -10.27 22.99
CA ASP A 188 4.12 -10.74 23.73
C ASP A 188 2.79 -10.06 23.29
N PRO A 189 2.52 -9.91 21.99
CA PRO A 189 1.29 -9.26 21.52
C PRO A 189 0.06 -10.10 21.89
N LYS A 190 -0.97 -9.43 22.39
CA LYS A 190 -2.24 -10.04 22.80
C LYS A 190 -3.41 -9.28 22.23
N ALA A 191 -4.30 -9.97 21.51
CA ALA A 191 -5.57 -9.40 21.08
C ALA A 191 -6.48 -9.11 22.28
N LEU A 192 -7.03 -7.89 22.35
CA LEU A 192 -7.98 -7.46 23.38
C LEU A 192 -9.42 -7.46 22.84
N THR A 193 -9.63 -6.76 21.73
CA THR A 193 -10.94 -6.61 21.06
C THR A 193 -10.75 -6.65 19.54
N TRP A 194 -11.78 -7.04 18.80
CA TRP A 194 -11.74 -7.06 17.34
C TRP A 194 -13.11 -6.79 16.72
N ASP A 195 -13.11 -6.13 15.57
CA ASP A 195 -14.28 -5.87 14.74
C ASP A 195 -13.94 -6.06 13.26
N VAL A 196 -14.94 -6.31 12.42
CA VAL A 196 -14.76 -6.44 10.97
C VAL A 196 -14.93 -5.08 10.29
N GLU A 197 -13.94 -4.69 9.51
CA GLU A 197 -14.03 -3.55 8.59
C GLU A 197 -13.97 -4.05 7.14
N TYR A 198 -14.44 -3.22 6.21
CA TYR A 198 -14.40 -3.53 4.79
C TYR A 198 -13.54 -2.52 4.04
N LEU A 199 -12.51 -3.04 3.38
CA LEU A 199 -11.64 -2.28 2.50
C LEU A 199 -12.16 -2.35 1.08
N LEU A 200 -12.38 -1.19 0.46
CA LEU A 200 -12.59 -1.16 -0.98
C LEU A 200 -11.28 -1.52 -1.71
N ALA A 201 -11.39 -2.30 -2.78
CA ALA A 201 -10.27 -2.65 -3.64
C ALA A 201 -10.68 -2.80 -5.12
N HIS A 202 -9.71 -2.55 -6.01
CA HIS A 202 -9.75 -3.06 -7.38
C HIS A 202 -9.00 -4.39 -7.42
N VAL A 203 -9.61 -5.44 -7.94
CA VAL A 203 -8.97 -6.75 -8.10
C VAL A 203 -8.83 -7.07 -9.56
N VAL A 204 -7.59 -7.08 -10.05
CA VAL A 204 -7.27 -7.47 -11.42
C VAL A 204 -6.99 -8.96 -11.45
N ARG A 205 -7.82 -9.71 -12.18
CA ARG A 205 -7.55 -11.10 -12.49
C ARG A 205 -6.65 -11.18 -13.71
N THR A 206 -5.63 -12.00 -13.63
CA THR A 206 -4.67 -12.24 -14.72
C THR A 206 -4.90 -13.60 -15.38
N ALA A 207 -4.41 -13.77 -16.60
CA ALA A 207 -4.61 -14.98 -17.40
C ALA A 207 -3.94 -16.22 -16.78
N ASP A 208 -2.91 -16.05 -15.95
CA ASP A 208 -2.29 -17.13 -15.19
C ASP A 208 -3.06 -17.51 -13.91
N GLY A 209 -4.19 -16.85 -13.65
CA GLY A 209 -5.10 -17.14 -12.55
C GLY A 209 -4.84 -16.33 -11.27
N ARG A 210 -3.79 -15.50 -11.20
CA ARG A 210 -3.51 -14.66 -10.02
C ARG A 210 -4.46 -13.48 -9.91
N HIS A 211 -4.72 -13.07 -8.66
CA HIS A 211 -5.51 -11.89 -8.33
C HIS A 211 -4.62 -10.78 -7.75
N LEU A 212 -4.54 -9.66 -8.46
CA LEU A 212 -3.79 -8.48 -8.03
C LEU A 212 -4.72 -7.50 -7.33
N VAL A 213 -4.57 -7.37 -6.01
CA VAL A 213 -5.42 -6.50 -5.17
C VAL A 213 -4.81 -5.12 -5.07
N CYS A 214 -5.47 -4.10 -5.62
CA CYS A 214 -5.04 -2.71 -5.54
C CYS A 214 -5.92 -1.92 -4.54
N THR A 215 -5.29 -1.39 -3.50
CA THR A 215 -5.96 -0.63 -2.43
C THR A 215 -5.46 0.82 -2.36
N ARG A 216 -6.15 1.65 -1.57
CA ARG A 216 -5.78 3.05 -1.32
C ARG A 216 -4.41 3.20 -0.65
N PRO A 217 -4.03 2.42 0.39
CA PRO A 217 -2.70 2.50 0.98
C PRO A 217 -1.55 2.31 -0.02
N HIS A 218 -1.76 1.43 -1.01
CA HIS A 218 -0.80 1.12 -2.09
C HIS A 218 -0.96 2.00 -3.35
N ARG A 219 -1.83 3.02 -3.34
CA ARG A 219 -1.95 4.03 -4.42
C ARG A 219 -2.15 3.44 -5.82
N GLY A 220 -2.86 2.31 -5.91
CA GLY A 220 -3.15 1.62 -7.17
C GLY A 220 -2.10 0.61 -7.62
N GLU A 221 -1.03 0.43 -6.86
CA GLU A 221 -0.11 -0.69 -7.01
C GLU A 221 -0.69 -1.93 -6.29
N PRO A 222 -0.41 -3.16 -6.76
CA PRO A 222 -0.88 -4.36 -6.09
C PRO A 222 -0.26 -4.52 -4.69
N ASP A 223 -1.13 -4.76 -3.72
CA ASP A 223 -0.79 -5.15 -2.37
C ASP A 223 -0.40 -6.65 -2.37
N PRO A 224 0.86 -7.01 -2.08
CA PRO A 224 1.31 -8.39 -2.12
C PRO A 224 0.72 -9.26 -1.01
N VAL A 225 0.38 -8.68 0.15
CA VAL A 225 -0.22 -9.39 1.29
C VAL A 225 -1.65 -9.76 0.96
N LEU A 226 -2.46 -8.78 0.56
CA LEU A 226 -3.86 -9.02 0.22
C LEU A 226 -4.03 -9.82 -1.07
N SER A 227 -3.15 -9.66 -2.06
CA SER A 227 -3.17 -10.48 -3.28
C SER A 227 -2.98 -11.96 -2.95
N ARG A 228 -1.99 -12.28 -2.10
CA ARG A 228 -1.73 -13.65 -1.66
C ARG A 228 -2.86 -14.21 -0.80
N ALA A 229 -3.41 -13.40 0.12
CA ALA A 229 -4.53 -13.80 0.95
C ALA A 229 -5.77 -14.14 0.11
N LEU A 230 -6.08 -13.31 -0.90
CA LEU A 230 -7.20 -13.55 -1.81
C LEU A 230 -7.00 -14.81 -2.65
N ASP A 231 -5.80 -15.04 -3.19
CA ASP A 231 -5.47 -16.28 -3.91
C ASP A 231 -5.59 -17.52 -3.01
N GLY A 232 -5.39 -17.36 -1.69
CA GLY A 232 -5.57 -18.40 -0.67
C GLY A 232 -7.02 -18.63 -0.22
N ALA A 233 -8.01 -17.92 -0.77
CA ALA A 233 -9.42 -18.00 -0.38
C ALA A 233 -10.29 -18.64 -1.49
N PRO A 234 -10.47 -19.98 -1.51
CA PRO A 234 -11.08 -20.69 -2.64
C PRO A 234 -12.50 -20.23 -2.99
N GLY A 235 -13.30 -19.86 -1.98
CA GLY A 235 -14.65 -19.33 -2.18
C GLY A 235 -14.65 -18.00 -2.95
N CYS A 236 -13.72 -17.10 -2.61
CA CYS A 236 -13.56 -15.81 -3.27
C CYS A 236 -13.03 -15.97 -4.69
N VAL A 237 -12.00 -16.82 -4.87
CA VAL A 237 -11.44 -17.16 -6.20
C VAL A 237 -12.52 -17.74 -7.12
N SER A 238 -13.36 -18.64 -6.62
CA SER A 238 -14.44 -19.25 -7.40
C SER A 238 -15.49 -18.22 -7.80
N ALA A 239 -15.90 -17.34 -6.89
CA ALA A 239 -16.86 -16.27 -7.19
C ALA A 239 -16.31 -15.28 -8.23
N LEU A 240 -15.04 -14.88 -8.10
CA LEU A 240 -14.35 -14.04 -9.08
C LEU A 240 -14.21 -14.75 -10.42
N ALA A 241 -14.03 -16.07 -10.41
CA ALA A 241 -13.94 -16.84 -11.64
C ALA A 241 -15.24 -16.82 -12.45
N VAL A 242 -16.38 -16.97 -11.77
CA VAL A 242 -17.72 -16.84 -12.37
C VAL A 242 -17.94 -15.42 -12.90
N ALA A 243 -17.69 -14.40 -12.07
CA ALA A 243 -17.84 -12.99 -12.48
C ALA A 243 -16.98 -12.64 -13.70
N SER A 244 -15.76 -13.18 -13.77
CA SER A 244 -14.88 -13.00 -14.94
C SER A 244 -15.39 -13.74 -16.19
N GLY A 245 -16.05 -14.88 -16.02
CA GLY A 245 -16.76 -15.57 -17.10
C GLY A 245 -17.88 -14.71 -17.67
N ASP A 246 -18.71 -14.15 -16.79
CA ASP A 246 -19.80 -13.25 -17.18
C ASP A 246 -19.30 -11.98 -17.89
N ALA A 247 -18.21 -11.40 -17.39
CA ALA A 247 -17.60 -10.21 -18.01
C ALA A 247 -17.10 -10.49 -19.43
N ARG A 248 -16.46 -11.64 -19.64
CA ARG A 248 -16.02 -12.08 -20.98
C ARG A 248 -17.21 -12.31 -21.91
N ASN A 249 -18.28 -12.94 -21.42
CA ASN A 249 -19.49 -13.20 -22.22
C ASN A 249 -20.20 -11.90 -22.66
N ARG A 250 -20.09 -10.82 -21.88
CA ARG A 250 -20.69 -9.50 -22.18
C ARG A 250 -19.76 -8.54 -22.90
N PHE A 251 -18.49 -8.90 -23.11
CA PHE A 251 -17.45 -8.00 -23.60
C PHE A 251 -17.80 -7.35 -24.94
N GLU A 252 -18.12 -8.15 -25.96
CA GLU A 252 -18.41 -7.65 -27.32
C GLU A 252 -19.60 -6.68 -27.34
N GLU A 253 -20.66 -7.00 -26.59
CA GLU A 253 -21.86 -6.17 -26.49
C GLU A 253 -21.59 -4.85 -25.75
N GLU A 254 -20.86 -4.90 -24.62
CA GLU A 254 -20.50 -3.71 -23.86
C GLU A 254 -19.49 -2.83 -24.58
N ALA A 255 -18.49 -3.42 -25.24
CA ALA A 255 -17.52 -2.70 -26.05
C ALA A 255 -18.18 -2.05 -27.27
N GLY A 256 -19.02 -2.79 -28.01
CA GLY A 256 -19.78 -2.24 -29.14
C GLY A 256 -20.68 -1.07 -28.72
N ARG A 257 -21.39 -1.19 -27.58
CA ARG A 257 -22.18 -0.06 -27.03
C ARG A 257 -21.31 1.14 -26.67
N TRP A 258 -20.15 0.91 -26.08
CA TRP A 258 -19.23 2.01 -25.75
C TRP A 258 -18.73 2.69 -27.03
N LEU A 259 -18.32 1.91 -28.04
CA LEU A 259 -17.80 2.42 -29.31
C LEU A 259 -18.86 3.21 -30.08
N SER A 260 -20.09 2.71 -30.17
CA SER A 260 -21.18 3.45 -30.82
C SER A 260 -21.49 4.78 -30.15
N ARG A 261 -21.40 4.88 -28.81
CA ARG A 261 -21.59 6.15 -28.09
C ARG A 261 -20.51 7.19 -28.39
N HIS A 262 -19.32 6.74 -28.78
CA HIS A 262 -18.18 7.60 -29.14
C HIS A 262 -18.01 7.73 -30.66
N THR A 263 -19.06 7.45 -31.44
CA THR A 263 -19.06 7.50 -32.92
C THR A 263 -18.01 6.61 -33.58
N LEU A 264 -17.63 5.50 -32.94
CA LEU A 264 -16.65 4.51 -33.41
C LEU A 264 -17.29 3.15 -33.73
N ALA A 265 -18.56 3.15 -34.20
CA ALA A 265 -19.34 1.93 -34.39
C ALA A 265 -18.73 0.92 -35.40
N ASP A 266 -17.92 1.42 -36.33
CA ASP A 266 -17.24 0.60 -37.35
C ASP A 266 -15.96 -0.07 -36.82
N HIS A 267 -15.51 0.30 -35.63
CA HIS A 267 -14.35 -0.32 -34.99
C HIS A 267 -14.77 -1.47 -34.08
N ARG A 268 -13.85 -2.43 -33.90
CA ARG A 268 -14.03 -3.55 -32.99
C ARG A 268 -12.76 -3.79 -32.16
N PRO A 269 -12.89 -4.31 -30.94
CA PRO A 269 -11.73 -4.75 -30.19
C PRO A 269 -11.09 -5.98 -30.85
N HIS A 270 -9.76 -6.00 -30.90
CA HIS A 270 -8.96 -7.14 -31.33
C HIS A 270 -8.08 -7.58 -30.17
N ARG A 271 -7.96 -8.88 -29.93
CA ARG A 271 -7.04 -9.40 -28.91
C ARG A 271 -5.63 -9.47 -29.51
N ASP A 272 -4.69 -8.73 -28.93
CA ASP A 272 -3.28 -8.75 -29.32
C ASP A 272 -2.56 -9.98 -28.74
N PRO A 273 -1.34 -10.32 -29.23
CA PRO A 273 -0.56 -11.46 -28.74
C PRO A 273 -0.19 -11.39 -27.25
N ASP A 274 -0.17 -10.18 -26.68
CA ASP A 274 0.01 -9.93 -25.25
C ASP A 274 -1.27 -10.25 -24.42
N GLY A 275 -2.35 -10.64 -25.09
CA GLY A 275 -3.64 -10.98 -24.51
C GLY A 275 -4.57 -9.79 -24.28
N LEU A 276 -4.11 -8.56 -24.52
CA LEU A 276 -4.87 -7.34 -24.31
C LEU A 276 -5.83 -7.08 -25.48
N HIS A 277 -7.08 -6.73 -25.18
CA HIS A 277 -7.99 -6.23 -26.21
C HIS A 277 -7.64 -4.79 -26.56
N ARG A 278 -7.46 -4.49 -27.85
CA ARG A 278 -7.18 -3.15 -28.36
C ARG A 278 -8.16 -2.76 -29.46
N VAL A 279 -8.58 -1.51 -29.44
CA VAL A 279 -9.31 -0.86 -30.53
C VAL A 279 -8.33 0.05 -31.26
N ARG A 280 -8.01 -0.29 -32.51
CA ARG A 280 -7.08 0.47 -33.34
C ARG A 280 -7.80 1.61 -34.06
N LEU A 281 -7.31 2.82 -33.85
CA LEU A 281 -7.79 4.04 -34.48
C LEU A 281 -6.63 4.72 -35.23
N ALA A 282 -6.96 5.46 -36.28
CA ALA A 282 -5.99 6.30 -36.97
C ALA A 282 -5.63 7.53 -36.10
N GLU A 283 -4.49 8.19 -36.40
CA GLU A 283 -4.00 9.33 -35.63
C GLU A 283 -5.02 10.47 -35.56
N ASP A 284 -5.75 10.68 -36.65
CA ASP A 284 -6.77 11.71 -36.80
C ASP A 284 -7.92 11.55 -35.80
N ALA A 285 -8.15 10.36 -35.23
CA ALA A 285 -9.17 10.16 -34.19
C ALA A 285 -8.93 10.99 -32.92
N TRP A 286 -7.71 11.48 -32.69
CA TRP A 286 -7.34 12.38 -31.58
C TRP A 286 -7.06 13.82 -32.01
N ALA A 287 -7.34 14.18 -33.26
CA ALA A 287 -7.27 15.57 -33.70
C ALA A 287 -8.41 16.41 -33.07
N ASP A 288 -8.18 17.71 -32.88
CA ASP A 288 -9.15 18.60 -32.24
C ASP A 288 -10.48 18.69 -33.03
N ASP A 289 -10.45 18.42 -34.34
CA ASP A 289 -11.57 18.44 -35.28
C ASP A 289 -12.15 17.04 -35.59
N ALA A 290 -11.65 15.98 -34.96
CA ALA A 290 -11.99 14.58 -35.24
C ALA A 290 -13.45 14.19 -34.96
N GLY A 291 -14.26 15.09 -34.37
CA GLY A 291 -15.63 14.78 -33.95
C GLY A 291 -15.74 13.88 -32.71
N HIS A 292 -14.63 13.50 -32.08
CA HIS A 292 -14.56 12.63 -30.90
C HIS A 292 -14.09 13.39 -29.63
N ALA A 293 -14.70 14.54 -29.34
CA ALA A 293 -14.23 15.46 -28.28
C ALA A 293 -14.17 14.86 -26.85
N ASP A 294 -14.82 13.72 -26.62
CA ASP A 294 -14.82 13.01 -25.33
C ASP A 294 -14.03 11.69 -25.36
N LEU A 295 -13.25 11.42 -26.42
CA LEU A 295 -12.41 10.24 -26.48
C LEU A 295 -11.31 10.29 -25.40
N PRO A 296 -11.09 9.18 -24.66
CA PRO A 296 -9.96 9.10 -23.75
C PRO A 296 -8.63 9.30 -24.49
N PRO A 297 -7.60 9.80 -23.77
CA PRO A 297 -6.25 9.95 -24.32
C PRO A 297 -5.72 8.66 -24.99
N LEU A 298 -4.93 8.79 -26.04
CA LEU A 298 -4.30 7.65 -26.74
C LEU A 298 -3.56 6.74 -25.75
N GLY A 299 -3.75 5.42 -25.84
CA GLY A 299 -3.17 4.44 -24.93
C GLY A 299 -3.97 4.22 -23.65
N SER A 300 -5.05 4.96 -23.39
CA SER A 300 -5.91 4.75 -22.23
C SER A 300 -6.63 3.42 -22.27
N VAL A 301 -6.73 2.79 -21.09
CA VAL A 301 -7.57 1.62 -20.85
C VAL A 301 -8.99 2.06 -20.52
N VAL A 302 -9.96 1.51 -21.25
CA VAL A 302 -11.40 1.68 -21.04
C VAL A 302 -11.93 0.48 -20.29
N VAL A 303 -12.36 0.69 -19.05
CA VAL A 303 -13.02 -0.34 -18.22
C VAL A 303 -14.53 -0.27 -18.41
N LEU A 304 -15.12 -1.41 -18.78
CA LEU A 304 -16.55 -1.59 -19.01
C LEU A 304 -17.28 -1.91 -17.69
N ARG A 305 -18.62 -1.89 -17.73
CA ARG A 305 -19.44 -2.09 -16.52
C ARG A 305 -19.24 -3.47 -15.91
N SER A 306 -19.05 -4.49 -16.74
CA SER A 306 -18.81 -5.85 -16.30
C SER A 306 -17.42 -6.09 -15.70
N GLY A 307 -16.51 -5.12 -15.77
CA GLY A 307 -15.11 -5.30 -15.38
C GLY A 307 -14.21 -5.80 -16.50
N ALA A 308 -14.76 -6.13 -17.68
CA ALA A 308 -13.98 -6.31 -18.89
C ALA A 308 -13.41 -4.96 -19.37
N PHE A 309 -12.37 -4.97 -20.20
CA PHE A 309 -11.73 -3.73 -20.66
C PHE A 309 -11.04 -3.91 -22.02
N PHE A 310 -10.72 -2.78 -22.65
CA PHE A 310 -9.86 -2.72 -23.82
C PHE A 310 -9.02 -1.44 -23.80
N GLN A 311 -7.97 -1.38 -24.62
CA GLN A 311 -7.12 -0.20 -24.79
C GLN A 311 -7.43 0.51 -26.11
N LEU A 312 -7.46 1.84 -26.09
CA LEU A 312 -7.48 2.63 -27.33
C LEU A 312 -6.06 2.78 -27.86
N TRP A 313 -5.85 2.42 -29.12
CA TRP A 313 -4.52 2.29 -29.70
C TRP A 313 -4.39 2.97 -31.06
N CYS A 314 -3.18 3.46 -31.35
CA CYS A 314 -2.79 3.97 -32.66
C CYS A 314 -1.47 3.30 -33.06
N GLU A 315 -1.40 2.81 -34.29
CA GLU A 315 -0.19 2.16 -34.79
C GLU A 315 0.94 3.14 -35.13
N ASP A 316 0.65 4.44 -35.30
CA ASP A 316 1.68 5.44 -35.61
C ASP A 316 2.57 5.72 -34.38
N PRO A 317 3.89 5.37 -34.42
CA PRO A 317 4.81 5.65 -33.33
C PRO A 317 4.97 7.15 -33.04
N ARG A 318 4.78 8.03 -34.03
CA ARG A 318 4.84 9.48 -33.86
C ARG A 318 3.68 9.98 -33.01
N ALA A 319 2.48 9.44 -33.22
CA ALA A 319 1.32 9.73 -32.38
C ALA A 319 1.55 9.30 -30.93
N ARG A 320 2.06 8.09 -30.72
CA ARG A 320 2.39 7.58 -29.38
C ARG A 320 3.45 8.44 -28.67
N ARG A 321 4.50 8.88 -29.37
CA ARG A 321 5.51 9.80 -28.81
C ARG A 321 4.96 11.19 -28.48
N ARG A 322 4.10 11.76 -29.34
CA ARG A 322 3.44 13.04 -29.06
C ARG A 322 2.55 12.93 -27.82
N GLU A 323 1.80 11.84 -27.68
CA GLU A 323 0.97 11.60 -26.50
C GLU A 323 1.80 11.45 -25.22
N LEU A 324 2.94 10.74 -25.28
CA LEU A 324 3.85 10.63 -24.14
C LEU A 324 4.29 12.02 -23.64
N ARG A 325 4.71 12.89 -24.56
CA ARG A 325 5.09 14.28 -24.23
C ARG A 325 3.94 15.04 -23.61
N ARG A 326 2.75 14.99 -24.23
CA ARG A 326 1.53 15.65 -23.71
C ARG A 326 1.21 15.21 -22.27
N ARG A 327 1.29 13.91 -21.98
CA ARG A 327 1.04 13.38 -20.62
C ARG A 327 2.12 13.78 -19.62
N MET A 328 3.39 13.82 -20.03
CA MET A 328 4.48 14.29 -19.18
C MET A 328 4.35 15.78 -18.85
N ASP A 329 4.01 16.61 -19.84
CA ASP A 329 3.78 18.04 -19.64
C ASP A 329 2.61 18.28 -18.68
N ALA A 330 1.49 17.57 -18.87
CA ALA A 330 0.35 17.65 -17.96
C ALA A 330 0.68 17.18 -16.53
N PHE A 331 1.48 16.12 -16.39
CA PHE A 331 1.91 15.61 -15.09
C PHE A 331 2.85 16.58 -14.35
N GLY A 332 3.78 17.20 -15.08
CA GLY A 332 4.72 18.19 -14.55
C GLY A 332 4.05 19.52 -14.19
N ALA A 333 3.06 19.95 -14.98
CA ALA A 333 2.33 21.20 -14.73
C ALA A 333 1.47 21.16 -13.46
N ALA A 334 1.03 19.97 -13.02
CA ALA A 334 0.11 19.83 -11.90
C ALA A 334 0.75 20.22 -10.55
N ARG A 335 2.02 19.87 -10.30
CA ARG A 335 2.79 20.19 -9.08
C ARG A 335 4.29 20.06 -9.34
N PRO A 336 5.16 20.82 -8.63
CA PRO A 336 6.60 20.55 -8.61
C PRO A 336 6.87 19.10 -8.20
N ARG A 337 7.68 18.38 -8.98
CA ARG A 337 8.08 16.99 -8.72
C ARG A 337 9.60 16.90 -8.76
N ASP A 338 10.15 16.01 -7.94
CA ASP A 338 11.56 15.65 -8.03
C ASP A 338 11.84 14.86 -9.31
N ALA A 339 13.12 14.83 -9.72
CA ALA A 339 13.56 14.16 -10.94
C ALA A 339 13.31 12.64 -10.91
N GLY A 340 13.33 12.01 -9.74
CA GLY A 340 13.04 10.58 -9.58
C GLY A 340 11.58 10.26 -9.90
N THR A 341 10.65 11.04 -9.34
CA THR A 341 9.22 10.92 -9.62
C THR A 341 8.90 11.14 -11.10
N LEU A 342 9.53 12.13 -11.75
CA LEU A 342 9.35 12.39 -13.19
C LEU A 342 9.84 11.22 -14.04
N ARG A 343 11.04 10.69 -13.77
CA ARG A 343 11.59 9.52 -14.49
C ARG A 343 10.74 8.27 -14.32
N LEU A 344 10.28 8.01 -13.08
CA LEU A 344 9.38 6.90 -12.84
C LEU A 344 8.11 7.04 -13.66
N GLN A 345 7.49 8.23 -13.64
CA GLN A 345 6.26 8.48 -14.39
C GLN A 345 6.46 8.42 -15.91
N GLU A 346 7.58 8.90 -16.44
CA GLU A 346 7.94 8.76 -17.85
C GLU A 346 8.00 7.29 -18.24
N PHE A 347 8.68 6.46 -17.45
CA PHE A 347 8.75 5.01 -17.68
C PHE A 347 7.35 4.39 -17.71
N ARG A 348 6.44 4.82 -16.81
CA ARG A 348 5.04 4.33 -16.78
C ARG A 348 4.28 4.66 -18.06
N PHE A 349 4.34 5.91 -18.50
CA PHE A 349 3.64 6.36 -19.71
C PHE A 349 4.27 5.80 -20.98
N ALA A 350 5.59 5.67 -21.01
CA ALA A 350 6.33 5.08 -22.13
C ALA A 350 5.95 3.60 -22.31
N ALA A 351 5.86 2.83 -21.22
CA ALA A 351 5.41 1.44 -21.26
C ALA A 351 3.96 1.30 -21.74
N LEU A 352 3.06 2.18 -21.27
CA LEU A 352 1.65 2.22 -21.70
C LEU A 352 1.49 2.48 -23.21
N LEU A 353 2.39 3.29 -23.77
CA LEU A 353 2.36 3.74 -25.17
C LEU A 353 3.30 2.96 -26.07
N ASP A 354 3.98 1.92 -25.56
CA ASP A 354 5.01 1.17 -26.30
C ASP A 354 6.01 2.11 -27.01
N VAL A 355 6.58 3.03 -26.22
CA VAL A 355 7.60 3.98 -26.63
C VAL A 355 8.86 3.72 -25.79
N GLN A 356 10.05 3.77 -26.40
CA GLN A 356 11.28 3.68 -25.63
C GLN A 356 11.53 4.99 -24.86
N PRO A 357 11.74 4.93 -23.52
CA PRO A 357 12.02 6.12 -22.72
C PRO A 357 13.30 6.81 -23.19
N GLY A 358 13.34 8.14 -23.13
CA GLY A 358 14.51 8.93 -23.55
C GLY A 358 14.68 9.14 -25.06
N GLN A 359 13.79 8.63 -25.91
CA GLN A 359 13.74 9.03 -27.33
C GLN A 359 13.01 10.38 -27.47
N LYS A 360 13.77 11.46 -27.57
CA LYS A 360 13.24 12.82 -27.78
C LYS A 360 12.63 13.02 -29.17
#